data_AF-A0A2W4XJ73-F1
#
_entry.id   AF-A0A2W4XJ73-F1
#
_cell.length_a   1.000
_cell.length_b   1.000
_cell.length_c   1.000
_cell.angle_alpha   90.00
_cell.angle_beta   90.00
_cell.angle_gamma   90.00
#
_symmetry.space_group_name_H-M   'P 1'
#
loop_
_entity.id
_entity.type
_entity.pdbx_description
1 polymer ?
#
loop_
_entity_poly.entity_id
_entity_poly.type
_entity_poly.pdbx_seq_one_letter_code
_entity_poly.pdbx_strand_id
1 'polypeptide(L)' 'MSSEEKTVAIRVLMEPDLRAQFKSQCALQQTSMNEIVTMLIEKWLKEQQEGK' A
#
# COMPACT_ATOMS: atom_id res chain seq x y z
N MET A 1 -23.63 8.18 15.83
CA MET A 1 -23.55 8.74 14.46
C MET A 1 -22.24 8.28 13.89
N SER A 2 -22.30 7.66 12.72
CA SER A 2 -21.23 6.90 12.07
C SER A 2 -19.98 7.74 11.86
N SER A 3 -18.91 7.37 12.53
CA SER A 3 -17.55 7.74 12.11
C SER A 3 -17.30 7.03 10.78
N GLU A 4 -17.76 7.62 9.67
CA GLU A 4 -17.23 7.27 8.36
C GLU A 4 -15.72 7.50 8.42
N GLU A 5 -14.96 6.41 8.45
CA GLU A 5 -13.51 6.44 8.46
C GLU A 5 -13.05 7.27 7.26
N LYS A 6 -12.51 8.46 7.56
CA LYS A 6 -12.04 9.38 6.53
C LYS A 6 -10.80 8.78 5.88
N THR A 7 -11.00 8.11 4.76
CA THR A 7 -9.90 7.67 3.90
C THR A 7 -9.20 8.88 3.30
N VAL A 8 -7.87 8.84 3.25
CA VAL A 8 -7.04 9.89 2.63
C VAL A 8 -6.34 9.29 1.42
N ALA A 9 -6.44 9.99 0.28
CA ALA A 9 -5.72 9.59 -0.93
C ALA A 9 -4.26 10.03 -0.86
N ILE A 10 -3.34 9.09 -1.12
CA ILE A 10 -1.91 9.38 -1.29
C ILE A 10 -1.52 9.26 -2.77
N ARG A 11 -0.62 10.13 -3.22
CA ARG A 11 -0.04 10.07 -4.57
C ARG A 11 1.41 9.64 -4.46
N VAL A 12 1.76 8.54 -5.12
CA VAL A 12 3.14 8.03 -5.14
C VAL A 12 3.71 8.24 -6.54
N LEU A 13 4.89 8.88 -6.61
CA LEU A 13 5.69 8.94 -7.82
C LEU A 13 6.63 7.74 -7.83
N MET A 14 6.68 7.04 -8.97
CA MET A 14 7.51 5.85 -9.14
C MET A 14 7.88 5.70 -10.61
N GLU A 15 9.00 5.02 -10.86
CA GLU A 15 9.42 4.68 -12.21
C GLU A 15 8.37 3.82 -12.94
N PRO A 16 8.17 4.01 -14.25
CA PRO A 16 7.18 3.27 -15.02
C PRO A 16 7.34 1.75 -14.92
N ASP A 17 8.58 1.26 -14.97
CA ASP A 17 8.89 -0.16 -14.91
C ASP A 17 8.54 -0.76 -13.54
N LEU A 18 8.84 -0.03 -12.46
CA LEU A 18 8.47 -0.44 -11.11
C LEU A 18 6.94 -0.51 -10.95
N ARG A 19 6.21 0.48 -11.48
CA ARG A 19 4.74 0.46 -11.49
C ARG A 19 4.20 -0.73 -12.27
N ALA A 20 4.79 -1.05 -13.43
CA ALA A 20 4.34 -2.15 -14.26
C ALA A 20 4.54 -3.50 -13.57
N GLN A 21 5.70 -3.71 -12.95
CA GLN A 21 5.99 -4.91 -12.17
C GLN A 21 5.04 -5.02 -10.97
N PHE A 22 4.87 -3.93 -10.23
CA PHE A 22 3.97 -3.89 -9.08
C PHE A 22 2.52 -4.23 -9.47
N LYS A 23 2.00 -3.59 -10.52
CA LYS A 23 0.65 -3.87 -11.04
C LYS A 23 0.50 -5.32 -11.50
N SER A 24 1.50 -5.86 -12.20
CA SER A 24 1.49 -7.25 -12.68
C SER A 24 1.37 -8.23 -11.50
N GLN A 25 2.17 -8.02 -10.45
CA GLN A 25 2.14 -8.87 -9.25
C GLN A 25 0.80 -8.78 -8.51
N CYS A 26 0.22 -7.58 -8.37
CA CYS A 26 -1.11 -7.42 -7.78
C CYS A 26 -2.17 -8.22 -8.56
N ALA A 27 -2.13 -8.17 -9.89
CA ALA A 27 -3.06 -8.92 -10.74
C ALA A 27 -2.90 -10.44 -10.59
N LEU A 28 -1.66 -10.95 -10.51
CA LEU A 28 -1.38 -12.36 -10.28
C LEU A 28 -1.91 -12.85 -8.92
N GLN A 29 -1.85 -11.99 -7.90
CA GLN A 29 -2.30 -12.29 -6.54
C GLN A 29 -3.79 -12.03 -6.32
N GLN A 30 -4.51 -11.54 -7.34
CA GLN A 30 -5.91 -11.10 -7.25
C GLN A 30 -6.13 -10.05 -6.15
N THR A 31 -5.14 -9.18 -5.93
CA THR A 31 -5.19 -8.08 -4.96
C THR A 31 -5.17 -6.73 -5.66
N SER A 32 -5.67 -5.70 -4.99
CA SER A 32 -5.57 -4.33 -5.48
C SER A 32 -4.24 -3.69 -5.11
N MET A 33 -3.76 -2.76 -5.95
CA MET A 33 -2.57 -1.97 -5.64
C MET A 33 -2.73 -1.21 -4.31
N ASN A 34 -3.95 -0.77 -3.98
CA ASN A 34 -4.23 -0.04 -2.74
C ASN A 34 -4.03 -0.93 -1.51
N GLU A 35 -4.59 -2.14 -1.52
CA GLU A 35 -4.42 -3.10 -0.42
C GLU A 35 -2.94 -3.42 -0.18
N ILE A 36 -2.18 -3.71 -1.24
CA ILE A 36 -0.75 -4.00 -1.08
C ILE A 36 0.00 -2.79 -0.53
N VAL A 37 -0.27 -1.57 -1.03
CA VAL A 37 0.39 -0.35 -0.51
C VAL A 37 0.08 -0.15 0.97
N THR A 38 -1.17 -0.30 1.38
CA THR A 38 -1.56 -0.19 2.80
C THR A 38 -0.83 -1.22 3.65
N MET A 39 -0.79 -2.49 3.22
CA MET A 39 -0.07 -3.55 3.93
C MET A 39 1.42 -3.28 4.04
N LEU A 40 2.05 -2.74 2.99
CA LEU A 40 3.47 -2.38 3.02
C LEU A 40 3.74 -1.24 4.01
N ILE A 41 2.86 -0.24 4.07
CA ILE A 41 2.97 0.88 5.03
C ILE A 41 2.80 0.36 6.47
N GLU A 42 1.79 -0.47 6.73
CA GLU A 42 1.55 -1.07 8.04
C GLU A 42 2.74 -1.92 8.50
N LYS A 43 3.26 -2.77 7.62
CA LYS A 43 4.43 -3.61 7.89
C LYS A 43 5.64 -2.75 8.24
N TRP A 44 5.93 -1.73 7.43
CA TRP A 44 7.05 -0.84 7.67
C TRP A 44 6.94 -0.12 9.01
N LEU A 45 5.75 0.41 9.36
CA LEU A 45 5.51 1.06 10.65
C LEU A 45 5.72 0.11 11.83
N LYS A 46 5.26 -1.14 11.71
CA LYS A 46 5.46 -2.17 12.74
C LYS A 46 6.95 -2.47 12.96
N GLU A 47 7.72 -2.64 11.89
CA GLU A 47 9.17 -2.84 11.96
C GLU A 47 9.88 -1.67 12.67
N GLN A 48 9.44 -0.43 12.45
CA GLN A 48 10.00 0.74 13.14
C GLN A 48 9.65 0.82 14.64
N GLN A 49 8.55 0.19 15.06
CA GLN A 49 8.13 0.16 16.47
C GLN A 49 8.80 -0.98 17.25
N GLU A 50 9.02 -2.13 16.62
CA GLU A 50 9.69 -3.29 17.22
C GLU A 50 11.22 -3.14 17.32
N GLY A 51 11.81 -2.22 16.54
CA GLY A 51 13.25 -1.89 16.58
C GLY A 51 13.67 -0.88 17.66
N LYS A 52 12.84 -0.66 18.70
CA LYS A 52 13.14 0.21 19.86
C LYS A 52 13.26 -0.57 21.16
#